data_AF-V7C6R5-F1
#
_entry.id   AF-V7C6R5-F1
#
_cell.length_a   1.000
_cell.length_b   1.000
_cell.length_c   1.000
_cell.angle_alpha   90.00
_cell.angle_beta   90.00
_cell.angle_gamma   90.00
#
_symmetry.space_group_name_H-M   'P 1'
#
loop_
_entity.id
_entity.type
_entity.pdbx_description
1 polymer ?
#
loop_
_entity_poly.entity_id
_entity_poly.type
_entity_poly.pdbx_seq_one_letter_code
_entity_poly.pdbx_strand_id
1 'polypeptide(L)'
;VQVPDELRAERFPHYMEKDKLFTSTSILGLIYDWVGAWQTKDLLSGEEIRLLPCFDVEVPPSCMEKWETKYEEYRMNMTDALKDISKSDEAAKVIRKYKEELYGATARMEDSEKNVCDIYNEALAIYRVCYEYARLRKSVSKCTFAWKVAGSALTSLYIIKHKQNSLNCAPSVLREILGS
;
A
#
# COMPACT_ATOMS: atom_id res chain seq x y z
N VAL A 1 19.56 10.73 -17.83
CA VAL A 1 20.81 9.93 -17.87
C VAL A 1 20.40 8.48 -18.01
N GLN A 2 20.64 7.86 -19.16
CA GLN A 2 20.49 6.41 -19.31
C GLN A 2 21.84 5.78 -18.98
N VAL A 3 21.88 4.93 -17.96
CA VAL A 3 23.07 4.18 -17.58
C VAL A 3 23.11 2.93 -18.48
N PRO A 4 24.18 2.71 -19.26
CA PRO A 4 24.36 1.50 -20.05
C PRO A 4 24.15 0.23 -19.21
N ASP A 5 23.51 -0.80 -19.76
CA ASP A 5 23.17 -2.02 -19.01
C ASP A 5 24.41 -2.73 -18.43
N GLU A 6 25.57 -2.58 -19.09
CA GLU A 6 26.87 -3.09 -18.62
C GLU A 6 27.36 -2.43 -17.32
N LEU A 7 26.88 -1.21 -17.03
CA LEU A 7 27.20 -0.46 -15.81
C LEU A 7 26.10 -0.62 -14.74
N ARG A 8 25.09 -1.44 -15.02
CA ARG A 8 23.96 -1.67 -14.11
C ARG A 8 24.33 -2.77 -13.13
N ALA A 9 24.56 -2.40 -11.88
CA ALA A 9 24.92 -3.37 -10.85
C ALA A 9 23.80 -4.43 -10.67
N GLU A 10 24.13 -5.71 -10.85
CA GLU A 10 23.19 -6.83 -10.65
C GLU A 10 22.73 -6.97 -9.20
N ARG A 11 23.57 -6.56 -8.25
CA ARG A 11 23.27 -6.48 -6.81
C ARG A 11 23.78 -5.17 -6.25
N PHE A 12 23.05 -4.63 -5.28
CA PHE A 12 23.57 -3.50 -4.50
C PHE A 12 24.86 -3.93 -3.81
N PRO A 13 25.95 -3.14 -3.93
CA PRO A 13 27.27 -3.47 -3.39
C PRO A 13 27.30 -3.22 -1.88
N HIS A 14 26.37 -3.81 -1.14
CA HIS A 14 26.32 -3.67 0.30
C HIS A 14 27.49 -4.43 0.96
N TYR A 15 27.79 -5.62 0.44
CA TYR A 15 28.91 -6.43 0.88
C TYR A 15 30.12 -6.38 -0.07
N MET A 16 30.02 -5.69 -1.22
CA MET A 16 31.08 -5.66 -2.26
C MET A 16 31.69 -7.03 -2.57
N GLU A 17 30.86 -8.08 -2.70
CA GLU A 17 31.29 -9.48 -2.92
C GLU A 17 32.13 -10.09 -1.78
N LYS A 18 32.27 -9.42 -0.65
CA LYS A 18 32.92 -9.94 0.57
C LYS A 18 31.91 -10.68 1.44
N ASP A 19 32.43 -11.52 2.33
CA ASP A 19 31.62 -12.20 3.34
C ASP A 19 30.75 -11.21 4.13
N LYS A 20 29.62 -11.68 4.66
CA LYS A 20 28.65 -10.90 5.47
C LYS A 20 29.22 -10.20 6.73
N LEU A 21 30.53 -10.29 6.94
CA LEU A 21 31.30 -9.67 8.01
C LEU A 21 31.66 -8.21 7.71
N PHE A 22 31.51 -7.75 6.46
CA PHE A 22 31.75 -6.35 6.09
C PHE A 22 30.45 -5.54 6.13
N THR A 23 30.40 -4.52 7.00
CA THR A 23 29.32 -3.53 7.04
C THR A 23 29.75 -2.28 6.29
N SER A 24 29.05 -1.96 5.20
CA SER A 24 29.35 -0.77 4.39
C SER A 24 28.97 0.51 5.13
N THR A 25 29.91 1.44 5.27
CA THR A 25 29.67 2.78 5.85
C THR A 25 29.22 3.81 4.81
N SER A 26 29.04 3.40 3.56
CA SER A 26 28.49 4.27 2.50
C SER A 26 27.02 4.59 2.77
N ILE A 27 26.51 5.72 2.26
CA ILE A 27 25.10 6.11 2.41
C ILE A 27 24.17 5.00 1.89
N LEU A 28 24.49 4.38 0.74
CA LEU A 28 23.70 3.29 0.18
C LEU A 28 23.73 2.04 1.08
N GLY A 29 24.88 1.77 1.70
CA GLY A 29 24.99 0.68 2.66
C GLY A 29 24.18 0.91 3.92
N LEU A 30 24.25 2.11 4.47
CA LEU A 30 23.45 2.52 5.62
C LEU A 30 21.94 2.45 5.32
N ILE A 31 21.50 2.86 4.13
CA ILE A 31 20.09 2.71 3.69
C ILE A 31 19.71 1.23 3.62
N TYR A 32 20.55 0.39 3.03
CA TYR A 32 20.28 -1.05 2.92
C TYR A 32 20.17 -1.71 4.30
N ASP A 33 21.11 -1.45 5.19
CA ASP A 33 21.10 -1.96 6.57
C ASP A 33 19.90 -1.46 7.35
N TRP A 34 19.56 -0.18 7.22
CA TRP A 34 18.41 0.41 7.89
C TRP A 34 17.10 -0.23 7.40
N VAL A 35 16.90 -0.36 6.09
CA VAL A 35 15.74 -1.05 5.51
C VAL A 35 15.70 -2.52 5.96
N GLY A 36 16.84 -3.22 5.97
CA GLY A 36 16.94 -4.60 6.44
C GLY A 36 16.62 -4.76 7.91
N ALA A 37 17.05 -3.82 8.76
CA ALA A 37 16.73 -3.79 10.18
C ALA A 37 15.23 -3.60 10.41
N TRP A 38 14.57 -2.72 9.65
CA TRP A 38 13.10 -2.56 9.71
C TRP A 38 12.35 -3.79 9.22
N GLN A 39 12.79 -4.43 8.13
CA GLN A 39 12.18 -5.67 7.67
C GLN A 39 12.31 -6.79 8.71
N THR A 40 13.47 -6.88 9.36
CA THR A 40 13.72 -7.84 10.42
C THR A 40 12.92 -7.50 11.68
N LYS A 41 12.80 -6.22 12.01
CA LYS A 41 11.98 -5.74 13.13
C LYS A 41 10.50 -5.97 12.87
N ASP A 42 9.97 -5.76 11.67
CA ASP A 42 8.59 -6.09 11.30
C ASP A 42 8.31 -7.60 11.34
N LEU A 43 9.32 -8.44 11.06
CA LEU A 43 9.23 -9.90 11.18
C LEU A 43 9.25 -10.37 12.65
N LEU A 44 9.96 -9.67 13.53
CA LEU A 44 10.15 -10.01 14.94
C LEU A 44 9.15 -9.33 15.88
N SER A 45 8.67 -8.15 15.50
CA SER A 45 7.61 -7.40 16.15
C SER A 45 6.32 -8.15 15.88
N GLY A 46 5.87 -8.94 16.86
CA GLY A 46 4.53 -9.52 16.88
C GLY A 46 3.43 -8.45 17.02
N GLU A 47 3.63 -7.26 16.46
CA GLU A 47 2.63 -6.20 16.37
C GLU A 47 1.43 -6.76 15.62
N GLU A 48 0.36 -6.91 16.39
CA GLU A 48 -0.89 -7.43 15.92
C GLU A 48 -1.45 -6.47 14.86
N ILE A 49 -1.76 -7.00 13.67
CA ILE A 49 -2.41 -6.23 12.62
C ILE A 49 -3.80 -5.85 13.12
N ARG A 50 -3.95 -4.59 13.53
CA ARG A 50 -5.16 -4.03 14.13
C ARG A 50 -5.87 -3.11 13.15
N LEU A 51 -7.20 -3.15 13.22
CA LEU A 51 -8.06 -2.18 12.56
C LEU A 51 -7.93 -0.84 13.28
N LEU A 52 -8.02 0.25 12.54
CA LEU A 52 -8.16 1.57 13.13
C LEU A 52 -9.51 1.63 13.88
N PRO A 53 -9.55 2.06 15.16
CA PRO A 53 -10.79 2.08 15.95
C PRO A 53 -11.92 2.86 15.27
N CYS A 54 -11.59 3.93 14.54
CA CYS A 54 -12.58 4.72 13.80
C CYS A 54 -13.22 3.98 12.62
N PHE A 55 -12.55 2.95 12.09
CA PHE A 55 -13.03 2.12 10.98
C PHE A 55 -13.62 0.79 11.44
N ASP A 56 -13.58 0.52 12.75
CA ASP A 56 -14.27 -0.63 13.33
C ASP A 56 -15.76 -0.31 13.55
N VAL A 57 -16.46 -0.11 12.44
CA VAL A 57 -17.90 0.18 12.39
C VAL A 57 -18.60 -0.81 11.49
N GLU A 58 -19.86 -1.08 11.74
CA GLU A 58 -20.66 -1.99 10.92
C GLU A 58 -20.63 -1.57 9.43
N VAL A 59 -20.30 -2.54 8.57
CA VAL A 59 -20.24 -2.35 7.11
C VAL A 59 -21.39 -3.15 6.50
N PRO A 60 -22.13 -2.61 5.53
CA PRO A 60 -23.20 -3.33 4.85
C PRO A 60 -22.72 -4.70 4.33
N PRO A 61 -23.43 -5.81 4.62
CA PRO A 61 -23.01 -7.15 4.19
C PRO A 61 -22.82 -7.27 2.67
N SER A 62 -23.65 -6.58 1.89
CA SER A 62 -23.54 -6.52 0.43
C SER A 62 -22.22 -5.93 -0.05
N CYS A 63 -21.65 -4.95 0.68
CA CYS A 63 -20.35 -4.38 0.36
C CYS A 63 -19.21 -5.36 0.73
N MET A 64 -19.36 -6.07 1.85
CA MET A 64 -18.40 -7.10 2.28
C MET A 64 -18.31 -8.23 1.26
N GLU A 65 -19.43 -8.87 0.92
CA GLU A 65 -19.46 -9.99 -0.04
C GLU A 65 -18.88 -9.60 -1.41
N LYS A 66 -19.23 -8.41 -1.89
CA LYS A 66 -18.69 -7.83 -3.14
C LYS A 66 -17.17 -7.73 -3.10
N TRP A 67 -16.61 -7.15 -2.03
CA TRP A 67 -15.17 -6.89 -1.94
C TRP A 67 -14.34 -8.08 -1.49
N GLU A 68 -14.93 -9.05 -0.79
CA GLU A 68 -14.31 -10.37 -0.57
C GLU A 68 -14.00 -11.02 -1.91
N THR A 69 -15.02 -11.18 -2.77
CA THR A 69 -14.88 -11.79 -4.09
C THR A 69 -13.86 -11.03 -4.95
N LYS A 70 -13.97 -9.69 -5.02
CA LYS A 70 -13.04 -8.86 -5.79
C LYS A 70 -11.62 -8.90 -5.25
N TYR A 71 -11.42 -9.02 -3.94
CA TYR A 71 -10.09 -9.12 -3.35
C TYR A 71 -9.45 -10.46 -3.68
N GLU A 72 -10.22 -11.55 -3.78
CA GLU A 72 -9.72 -12.83 -4.25
C GLU A 72 -9.22 -12.74 -5.69
N GLU A 73 -10.05 -12.19 -6.58
CA GLU A 73 -9.67 -11.92 -7.97
C GLU A 73 -8.45 -11.02 -8.07
N TYR A 74 -8.37 -9.98 -7.23
CA TYR A 74 -7.24 -9.06 -7.20
C TYR A 74 -5.94 -9.80 -6.91
N ARG A 75 -5.95 -10.70 -5.91
CA ARG A 75 -4.75 -11.47 -5.56
C ARG A 75 -4.31 -12.34 -6.73
N MET A 76 -5.23 -12.94 -7.47
CA MET A 76 -4.91 -13.72 -8.68
C MET A 76 -4.33 -12.83 -9.78
N ASN A 77 -5.04 -11.74 -10.12
CA ASN A 77 -4.64 -10.78 -11.15
C ASN A 77 -3.28 -10.13 -10.87
N MET A 78 -3.04 -9.73 -9.62
CA MET A 78 -1.78 -9.12 -9.19
C MET A 78 -0.65 -10.17 -9.16
N THR A 79 -0.93 -11.41 -8.76
CA THR A 79 0.08 -12.48 -8.82
C THR A 79 0.50 -12.75 -10.25
N ASP A 80 -0.45 -12.75 -11.19
CA ASP A 80 -0.15 -12.95 -12.61
C ASP A 80 0.64 -11.78 -13.20
N ALA A 81 0.24 -10.54 -12.91
CA ALA A 81 0.94 -9.33 -13.33
C ALA A 81 2.39 -9.27 -12.82
N LEU A 82 2.66 -9.83 -11.63
CA LEU A 82 4.00 -9.83 -11.03
C LEU A 82 4.91 -10.98 -11.48
N LYS A 83 4.42 -11.95 -12.28
CA LYS A 83 5.27 -13.03 -12.80
C LYS A 83 6.35 -12.54 -13.76
N ASP A 84 6.10 -11.42 -14.42
CA ASP A 84 7.01 -10.85 -15.41
C ASP A 84 7.51 -9.50 -14.88
N ILE A 85 8.72 -9.48 -14.30
CA ILE A 85 9.30 -8.29 -13.65
C ILE A 85 9.51 -7.14 -14.64
N SER A 86 9.56 -7.42 -15.94
CA SER A 86 9.65 -6.41 -17.00
C SER A 86 8.35 -5.62 -17.21
N LYS A 87 7.25 -6.07 -16.61
CA LYS A 87 5.87 -5.60 -16.80
C LYS A 87 5.36 -4.82 -15.59
N SER A 88 6.13 -3.82 -15.16
CA SER A 88 5.71 -2.91 -14.07
C SER A 88 4.38 -2.21 -14.39
N ASP A 89 4.07 -2.01 -15.67
CA ASP A 89 2.83 -1.38 -16.12
C ASP A 89 1.59 -2.24 -15.86
N GLU A 90 1.73 -3.57 -15.81
CA GLU A 90 0.65 -4.52 -15.64
C GLU A 90 0.12 -4.48 -14.20
N ALA A 91 1.01 -4.41 -13.21
CA ALA A 91 0.61 -4.24 -11.82
C ALA A 91 -0.14 -2.91 -11.60
N ALA A 92 0.29 -1.84 -12.29
CA ALA A 92 -0.39 -0.55 -12.26
C ALA A 92 -1.80 -0.62 -12.90
N LYS A 93 -1.93 -1.33 -14.02
CA LYS A 93 -3.24 -1.59 -14.68
C LYS A 93 -4.18 -2.36 -13.74
N VAL A 94 -3.69 -3.37 -13.01
CA VAL A 94 -4.49 -4.11 -12.03
C VAL A 94 -5.02 -3.16 -10.95
N ILE A 95 -4.16 -2.32 -10.34
CA ILE A 95 -4.63 -1.36 -9.34
C ILE A 95 -5.64 -0.38 -9.93
N ARG A 96 -5.41 0.10 -11.15
CA ARG A 96 -6.33 1.02 -11.84
C ARG A 96 -7.71 0.39 -12.03
N LYS A 97 -7.79 -0.87 -12.47
CA LYS A 97 -9.04 -1.63 -12.59
C LYS A 97 -9.84 -1.58 -11.29
N TYR A 98 -9.23 -1.90 -10.15
CA TYR A 98 -9.95 -1.91 -8.87
C TYR A 98 -10.30 -0.50 -8.37
N LYS A 99 -9.54 0.54 -8.73
CA LYS A 99 -9.96 1.93 -8.51
C LYS A 99 -11.17 2.30 -9.34
N GLU A 100 -11.22 1.88 -10.60
CA GLU A 100 -12.37 2.11 -11.49
C GLU A 100 -13.62 1.38 -10.94
N GLU A 101 -13.44 0.19 -10.38
CA GLU A 101 -14.53 -0.54 -9.71
C GLU A 101 -15.09 0.19 -8.48
N LEU A 102 -14.23 0.85 -7.70
CA LEU A 102 -14.64 1.61 -6.52
C LEU A 102 -15.22 2.97 -6.90
N TYR A 103 -14.52 3.76 -7.72
CA TYR A 103 -14.84 5.16 -8.02
C TYR A 103 -15.55 5.40 -9.36
N GLY A 104 -15.77 4.37 -10.17
CA GLY A 104 -16.26 4.53 -11.54
C GLY A 104 -15.12 4.89 -12.52
N ALA A 105 -15.48 5.24 -13.75
CA ALA A 105 -14.52 5.38 -14.87
C ALA A 105 -13.35 6.35 -14.62
N THR A 106 -13.52 7.31 -13.70
CA THR A 106 -12.51 8.32 -13.39
C THR A 106 -11.41 7.81 -12.46
N ALA A 107 -11.61 6.65 -11.80
CA ALA A 107 -10.68 6.05 -10.85
C ALA A 107 -10.26 7.00 -9.69
N ARG A 108 -11.03 8.07 -9.47
CA ARG A 108 -10.77 9.16 -8.52
C ARG A 108 -12.04 9.46 -7.75
N MET A 109 -11.87 9.77 -6.47
CA MET A 109 -12.99 10.04 -5.59
C MET A 109 -13.67 11.37 -5.94
N GLU A 110 -12.89 12.41 -6.26
CA GLU A 110 -13.43 13.76 -6.53
C GLU A 110 -14.27 13.81 -7.81
N ASP A 111 -13.92 12.99 -8.79
CA ASP A 111 -14.56 12.93 -10.10
C ASP A 111 -15.56 11.77 -10.21
N SER A 112 -15.96 11.16 -9.09
CA SER A 112 -16.85 10.00 -9.08
C SER A 112 -18.31 10.42 -9.20
N GLU A 113 -19.06 9.79 -10.12
CA GLU A 113 -20.52 9.94 -10.20
C GLU A 113 -21.26 9.13 -9.13
N LYS A 114 -20.55 8.26 -8.40
CA LYS A 114 -21.15 7.42 -7.36
C LYS A 114 -21.47 8.22 -6.11
N ASN A 115 -22.46 7.74 -5.37
CA ASN A 115 -22.80 8.32 -4.08
C ASN A 115 -21.60 8.18 -3.10
N VAL A 116 -21.24 9.29 -2.45
CA VAL A 116 -20.11 9.36 -1.52
C VAL A 116 -20.28 8.41 -0.32
N CYS A 117 -21.51 8.21 0.18
CA CYS A 117 -21.79 7.27 1.25
C CYS A 117 -21.53 5.82 0.81
N ASP A 118 -21.89 5.47 -0.43
CA ASP A 118 -21.63 4.13 -0.97
C ASP A 118 -20.13 3.90 -1.15
N ILE A 119 -19.40 4.91 -1.65
CA ILE A 119 -17.93 4.85 -1.74
C ILE A 119 -17.30 4.61 -0.36
N TYR A 120 -17.80 5.27 0.69
CA TYR A 120 -17.31 5.09 2.05
C TYR A 120 -17.61 3.69 2.61
N ASN A 121 -18.82 3.18 2.39
CA ASN A 121 -19.17 1.81 2.80
C ASN A 121 -18.30 0.78 2.09
N GLU A 122 -18.10 0.93 0.77
CA GLU A 122 -17.22 0.08 -0.01
C GLU A 122 -15.75 0.20 0.42
N ALA A 123 -15.26 1.41 0.72
CA ALA A 123 -13.90 1.63 1.22
C ALA A 123 -13.66 0.94 2.57
N LEU A 124 -14.63 1.00 3.50
CA LEU A 124 -14.57 0.29 4.77
C LEU A 124 -14.60 -1.23 4.57
N ALA A 125 -15.39 -1.73 3.62
CA ALA A 125 -15.39 -3.15 3.25
C ALA A 125 -14.01 -3.60 2.76
N ILE A 126 -13.41 -2.87 1.81
CA ILE A 126 -12.06 -3.14 1.31
C ILE A 126 -11.05 -3.18 2.47
N TYR A 127 -11.11 -2.18 3.36
CA TYR A 127 -10.22 -2.08 4.51
C TYR A 127 -10.32 -3.31 5.40
N ARG A 128 -11.54 -3.70 5.79
CA ARG A 128 -11.77 -4.87 6.65
C ARG A 128 -11.29 -6.17 5.99
N VAL A 129 -11.71 -6.44 4.76
CA VAL A 129 -11.32 -7.65 4.02
C VAL A 129 -9.80 -7.78 3.92
N CYS A 130 -9.09 -6.69 3.62
CA CYS A 130 -7.64 -6.70 3.54
C CYS A 130 -6.96 -6.96 4.88
N TYR A 131 -7.44 -6.31 5.95
CA TYR A 131 -6.83 -6.41 7.27
C TYR A 131 -7.09 -7.78 7.91
N GLU A 132 -8.28 -8.35 7.72
CA GLU A 132 -8.56 -9.72 8.14
C GLU A 132 -7.66 -10.71 7.42
N TYR A 133 -7.52 -10.59 6.10
CA TYR A 133 -6.60 -11.44 5.34
C TYR A 133 -5.13 -11.24 5.76
N ALA A 134 -4.72 -10.00 5.99
CA ALA A 134 -3.37 -9.66 6.45
C ALA A 134 -3.09 -10.28 7.82
N ARG A 135 -4.06 -10.24 8.75
CA ARG A 135 -3.99 -10.87 10.07
C ARG A 135 -3.89 -12.39 9.97
N LEU A 136 -4.72 -13.02 9.13
CA LEU A 136 -4.66 -14.47 8.87
C LEU A 136 -3.30 -14.92 8.32
N ARG A 137 -2.68 -14.10 7.47
CA ARG A 137 -1.37 -14.38 6.87
C ARG A 137 -0.19 -13.77 7.63
N LYS A 138 -0.45 -13.09 8.75
CA LYS A 138 0.56 -12.33 9.54
C LYS A 138 1.48 -11.47 8.65
N SER A 139 0.89 -10.74 7.69
CA SER A 139 1.67 -9.96 6.72
C SER A 139 1.04 -8.59 6.46
N VAL A 140 1.65 -7.55 7.02
CA VAL A 140 1.24 -6.14 6.88
C VAL A 140 1.21 -5.70 5.40
N SER A 141 2.09 -6.27 4.58
CA SER A 141 2.14 -5.98 3.13
C SER A 141 0.80 -6.21 2.42
N LYS A 142 -0.06 -7.09 2.95
CA LYS A 142 -1.39 -7.38 2.40
C LYS A 142 -2.41 -6.27 2.62
N CYS A 143 -2.18 -5.37 3.59
CA CYS A 143 -2.99 -4.17 3.80
C CYS A 143 -2.83 -3.12 2.69
N THR A 144 -1.73 -3.21 1.91
CA THR A 144 -1.38 -2.22 0.87
C THR A 144 -2.50 -2.02 -0.16
N PHE A 145 -3.27 -3.06 -0.49
CA PHE A 145 -4.36 -2.95 -1.46
C PHE A 145 -5.42 -1.93 -1.02
N ALA A 146 -5.83 -1.97 0.25
CA ALA A 146 -6.84 -1.07 0.78
C ALA A 146 -6.41 0.40 0.63
N TRP A 147 -5.16 0.69 0.95
CA TRP A 147 -4.63 2.04 0.84
C TRP A 147 -4.35 2.47 -0.60
N LYS A 148 -3.97 1.55 -1.49
CA LYS A 148 -3.78 1.85 -2.91
C LYS A 148 -5.10 2.12 -3.63
N VAL A 149 -6.15 1.37 -3.33
CA VAL A 149 -7.44 1.46 -4.03
C VAL A 149 -8.37 2.46 -3.35
N ALA A 150 -8.56 2.35 -2.04
CA ALA A 150 -9.53 3.14 -1.28
C ALA A 150 -8.90 4.26 -0.44
N GLY A 151 -7.60 4.51 -0.57
CA GLY A 151 -6.85 5.41 0.30
C GLY A 151 -7.45 6.81 0.42
N SER A 152 -7.90 7.41 -0.69
CA SER A 152 -8.53 8.74 -0.66
C SER A 152 -9.83 8.73 0.15
N ALA A 153 -10.68 7.72 -0.06
CA ALA A 153 -11.95 7.59 0.67
C ALA A 153 -11.72 7.31 2.16
N LEU A 154 -10.77 6.43 2.50
CA LEU A 154 -10.40 6.13 3.88
C LEU A 154 -9.82 7.36 4.59
N THR A 155 -8.96 8.12 3.91
CA THR A 155 -8.37 9.35 4.47
C THR A 155 -9.45 10.40 4.73
N SER A 156 -10.35 10.64 3.78
CA SER A 156 -11.49 11.55 3.95
C SER A 156 -12.38 11.11 5.13
N LEU A 157 -12.67 9.81 5.24
CA LEU A 157 -13.49 9.26 6.31
C LEU A 157 -12.81 9.37 7.69
N TYR A 158 -11.48 9.20 7.75
CA TYR A 158 -10.69 9.43 8.96
C TYR A 158 -10.82 10.88 9.44
N ILE A 159 -10.62 11.84 8.53
CA ILE A 159 -10.72 13.29 8.81
C ILE A 159 -12.11 13.63 9.36
N ILE A 160 -13.17 13.16 8.68
CA ILE A 160 -14.56 13.38 9.08
C ILE A 160 -14.82 12.83 10.50
N LYS A 161 -14.39 11.59 10.78
CA LYS A 161 -14.62 10.95 12.08
C LYS A 161 -13.87 11.62 13.24
N HIS A 162 -12.67 12.14 12.98
CA HIS A 162 -11.87 12.80 14.00
C HIS A 162 -12.17 14.30 14.15
N LYS A 163 -13.10 14.86 13.37
CA LYS A 163 -13.40 16.31 13.30
C LYS A 163 -12.13 17.17 13.16
N GLN A 164 -11.09 16.59 12.55
CA GLN A 164 -9.82 17.28 12.33
C GLN A 164 -9.93 18.07 11.02
N ASN A 165 -9.32 19.25 10.98
CA ASN A 165 -9.16 19.97 9.71
C ASN A 165 -8.16 19.21 8.84
N SER A 166 -8.51 18.96 7.57
CA SER A 166 -7.58 18.32 6.64
C SER A 166 -6.38 19.26 6.41
N LEU A 167 -5.18 18.78 6.73
CA LEU A 167 -3.97 19.53 6.45
C LEU A 167 -3.59 19.26 4.99
N ASN A 168 -4.06 20.13 4.10
CA ASN A 168 -3.68 20.10 2.68
C ASN A 168 -2.22 20.57 2.57
N CYS A 169 -1.29 19.62 2.71
CA CYS A 169 0.13 19.89 2.67
C CYS A 169 0.72 19.28 1.40
N ALA A 170 1.49 20.08 0.66
CA ALA A 170 2.26 19.53 -0.45
C ALA A 170 3.29 18.51 0.10
N PRO A 171 3.53 17.38 -0.57
CA PRO A 171 4.50 16.38 -0.11
C PRO A 171 5.90 16.96 0.11
N SER A 172 6.27 18.00 -0.65
CA SER A 172 7.52 18.76 -0.47
C SER A 172 7.61 19.43 0.90
N VAL A 173 6.51 20.06 1.35
CA VAL A 173 6.43 20.76 2.64
C VAL A 173 6.45 19.77 3.80
N LEU A 174 5.76 18.62 3.67
CA LEU A 174 5.86 17.55 4.68
C LEU A 174 7.28 17.00 4.81
N ARG A 175 8.00 16.84 3.70
CA ARG A 175 9.40 16.37 3.70
C ARG A 175 10.34 17.37 4.37
N GLU A 176 10.06 18.66 4.26
CA GLU A 176 10.83 19.73 4.89
C GLU A 176 10.58 19.81 6.40
N ILE A 177 9.31 19.65 6.84
CA ILE A 177 8.92 19.74 8.25
C ILE A 177 9.31 18.50 9.05
N LEU A 178 9.10 17.30 8.50
CA LEU A 178 9.28 16.06 9.24
C LEU A 178 10.74 15.62 9.38
N GLY A 179 11.67 16.37 8.80
CA GLY A 179 13.10 16.07 8.84
C GLY A 179 13.40 14.80 8.06
N SER A 180 14.05 14.97 6.91
CA SER A 180 14.71 13.85 6.23
C SER A 180 15.97 13.45 6.97
#